data_AF-A0A7W4BSJ4-F1
#
_entry.id   AF-A0A7W4BSJ4-F1
#
_cell.length_a   1.000
_cell.length_b   1.000
_cell.length_c   1.000
_cell.angle_alpha   90.00
_cell.angle_beta   90.00
_cell.angle_gamma   90.00
#
_symmetry.space_group_name_H-M   'P 1'
#
loop_
_entity.id
_entity.type
_entity.pdbx_description
1 polymer ?
#
loop_
_entity_poly.entity_id
_entity_poly.type
_entity_poly.pdbx_seq_one_letter_code
_entity_poly.pdbx_strand_id
1 'polypeptide(L)' 'MFKSREKVKSTPFSDFVRNGSSKEKRKFFDKVIKETIEVQRAMIEESKTCR' A
#
# COMPACT_ATOMS: atom_id res chain seq x y z
N MET A 1 -0.79 -16.49 32.32
CA MET A 1 -1.57 -15.25 32.17
C MET A 1 -1.07 -14.50 30.95
N PHE A 2 -1.87 -14.42 29.87
CA PHE A 2 -1.53 -13.58 28.72
C PHE A 2 -1.64 -12.12 29.16
N LYS A 3 -0.52 -11.38 29.21
CA LYS A 3 -0.53 -9.93 29.39
C LYS A 3 -1.50 -9.35 28.36
N SER A 4 -2.53 -8.63 28.81
CA SER A 4 -3.48 -7.97 27.91
C SER A 4 -2.67 -7.05 26.99
N ARG A 5 -2.65 -7.36 25.69
CA ARG A 5 -1.98 -6.53 24.69
C ARG A 5 -2.55 -5.12 24.77
N GLU A 6 -1.69 -4.13 24.90
CA GLU A 6 -2.07 -2.73 24.86
C GLU A 6 -2.77 -2.44 23.52
N LYS A 7 -4.01 -1.96 23.59
CA LYS A 7 -4.78 -1.63 22.39
C LYS A 7 -4.31 -0.28 21.87
N VAL A 8 -3.61 -0.28 20.74
CA VAL A 8 -3.25 0.94 20.03
C VAL A 8 -4.48 1.57 19.38
N LYS A 9 -4.49 2.91 19.32
CA LYS A 9 -5.55 3.66 18.64
C LYS A 9 -5.53 3.33 17.15
N SER A 10 -6.72 3.22 16.56
CA SER A 10 -6.84 3.12 15.11
C SER A 10 -6.32 4.41 14.45
N THR A 11 -5.63 4.23 13.32
CA THR A 11 -5.33 5.29 12.35
C THR A 11 -6.34 5.24 11.20
N PRO A 12 -6.52 6.33 10.44
CA PRO A 12 -7.39 6.34 9.26
C PRO A 12 -7.06 5.23 8.26
N PHE A 13 -5.78 4.91 8.08
CA PHE A 13 -5.36 3.79 7.24
C PHE A 13 -5.79 2.44 7.84
N SER A 14 -5.58 2.22 9.14
CA SER A 14 -6.00 0.97 9.77
C SER A 14 -7.53 0.80 9.76
N ASP A 15 -8.29 1.89 9.89
CA ASP A 15 -9.74 1.87 9.79
C ASP A 15 -10.21 1.61 8.36
N PHE A 16 -9.55 2.20 7.36
CA PHE A 16 -9.78 1.85 5.95
C PHE A 16 -9.53 0.37 5.67
N VAL A 17 -8.43 -0.18 6.17
CA VAL A 17 -8.09 -1.61 5.99
C VAL A 17 -9.08 -2.51 6.72
N ARG A 18 -9.55 -2.14 7.90
CA ARG A 18 -10.51 -2.95 8.68
C ARG A 18 -11.93 -2.84 8.14
N ASN A 19 -12.41 -1.63 7.88
CA ASN A 19 -13.82 -1.33 7.65
C ASN A 19 -14.16 -1.02 6.19
N GLY A 20 -13.17 -0.73 5.33
CA GLY A 20 -13.40 -0.42 3.92
C GLY A 20 -13.94 -1.61 3.13
N SER A 21 -14.82 -1.34 2.18
CA SER A 21 -15.37 -2.36 1.30
C SER A 21 -14.30 -2.94 0.36
N SER A 22 -14.51 -4.17 -0.12
CA SER A 22 -13.60 -4.80 -1.09
C SER A 22 -13.45 -3.97 -2.37
N LYS A 23 -14.51 -3.25 -2.79
CA LYS A 23 -14.49 -2.39 -3.97
C LYS A 23 -13.60 -1.16 -3.78
N GLU A 24 -13.68 -0.52 -2.61
CA GLU A 24 -12.85 0.64 -2.26
C GLU A 24 -11.38 0.26 -2.12
N LYS A 25 -11.12 -0.87 -1.44
CA LYS A 25 -9.77 -1.43 -1.31
C LYS A 25 -9.16 -1.73 -2.67
N ARG A 26 -9.90 -2.40 -3.55
CA ARG A 26 -9.44 -2.68 -4.92
C ARG A 26 -9.10 -1.40 -5.67
N LYS A 27 -9.99 -0.40 -5.67
CA LYS A 27 -9.74 0.89 -6.34
C LYS A 27 -8.47 1.59 -5.81
N PHE A 28 -8.26 1.57 -4.49
CA PHE A 28 -7.08 2.17 -3.87
C PHE A 28 -5.80 1.42 -4.27
N PHE A 29 -5.77 0.09 -4.10
CA PHE A 29 -4.57 -0.70 -4.41
C PHE A 29 -4.28 -0.75 -5.91
N ASP A 30 -5.29 -0.78 -6.78
CA ASP A 30 -5.11 -0.69 -8.23
C ASP A 30 -4.37 0.58 -8.64
N LYS A 31 -4.64 1.71 -7.96
CA LYS A 31 -3.94 2.97 -8.20
C LYS A 31 -2.47 2.88 -7.77
N VAL A 32 -2.21 2.39 -6.55
CA VAL A 32 -0.84 2.21 -6.03
C VAL A 32 -0.01 1.30 -6.93
N ILE A 33 -0.60 0.21 -7.43
CA ILE A 33 0.09 -0.74 -8.32
C ILE A 33 0.50 -0.04 -9.63
N LYS A 34 -0.41 0.74 -10.25
CA LYS A 34 -0.10 1.45 -11.49
C LYS A 34 1.05 2.45 -11.31
N GLU A 35 0.99 3.27 -10.27
CA GLU A 35 2.05 4.24 -9.95
C GLU A 35 3.38 3.52 -9.69
N THR A 36 3.36 2.40 -8.98
CA THR A 36 4.58 1.61 -8.71
C THR A 36 5.19 1.04 -10.00
N ILE A 37 4.35 0.55 -10.92
CA ILE A 37 4.82 0.01 -12.21
C ILE A 37 5.48 1.12 -13.04
N GLU A 38 4.93 2.33 -13.04
CA GLU A 38 5.50 3.47 -13.76
C GLU A 38 6.89 3.83 -13.22
N VAL A 39 7.03 3.91 -11.89
CA VAL A 39 8.32 4.16 -11.24
C VAL A 39 9.33 3.05 -11.56
N GLN A 40 8.92 1.78 -11.46
CA GLN A 40 9.81 0.66 -11.78
C GLN A 40 10.26 0.66 -13.24
N ARG A 41 9.38 1.01 -14.18
CA ARG A 41 9.73 1.15 -15.60
C ARG A 41 10.75 2.26 -15.82
N ALA A 42 10.55 3.41 -15.19
CA ALA A 42 11.49 4.52 -15.27
C ALA A 42 12.88 4.13 -14.75
N MET A 43 12.94 3.45 -13.60
CA MET A 43 14.21 2.93 -13.06
C MET A 43 14.90 1.93 -14.00
N ILE A 44 14.13 1.05 -14.64
CA ILE A 44 14.68 0.08 -15.61
C ILE A 44 15.24 0.81 -16.82
N GLU A 45 14.54 1.81 -17.37
CA GLU A 45 15.05 2.58 -18.51
C GLU A 45 16.31 3.37 -18.16
N GLU A 46 16.35 4.02 -16.99
CA GLU A 46 17.55 4.70 -16.48
C GLU A 46 18.74 3.71 -16.40
N SER A 47 18.50 2.52 -15.88
CA SER A 47 19.54 1.47 -15.77
C SER A 47 20.10 1.02 -17.12
N LYS A 48 19.29 1.06 -18.20
CA LYS A 48 19.74 0.74 -19.56
C LYS A 48 20.61 1.84 -20.15
N THR A 49 20.38 3.10 -19.77
CA THR A 49 21.16 4.26 -20.25
C THR A 49 22.50 4.44 -19.54
N CYS A 50 22.69 3.84 -18.36
CA CYS A 50 23.97 3.80 -17.65
C CYS A 50 24.96 2.73 -18.17
N ARG A 51 24.73 2.17 -19.36
CA ARG A 51 25.59 1.17 -20.00
C ARG A 51 26.31 1.76 -21.21
#